data_AF-A0A973GBS2-F1
#
_entry.id   AF-A0A973GBS2-F1
#
_cell.length_a   1.000
_cell.length_b   1.000
_cell.length_c   1.000
_cell.angle_alpha   90.00
_cell.angle_beta   90.00
_cell.angle_gamma   90.00
#
_symmetry.space_group_name_H-M   'P 1'
#
loop_
_entity.id
_entity.type
_entity.pdbx_description
1 polymer ?
#
loop_
_entity_poly.entity_id
_entity_poly.type
_entity_poly.pdbx_seq_one_letter_code
_entity_poly.pdbx_strand_id
1 'polypeptide(L)'
;MERLEMAVANPGPSPEAQVAASNAVSAAIAASDALCGHASGERSADQDHKTAITMLAMVRPDGSVLSKRLARLLNDKSLLQYGAFCTHGTAARACKDAQALVDALDSRSL
;
A
#
# COMPACT_ATOMS: atom_id res chain seq x y z
N MET A 1 -37.37 1.72 7.02
CA MET A 1 -36.32 2.51 7.71
C MET A 1 -34.97 1.80 7.71
N GLU A 2 -34.94 0.47 7.87
CA GLU A 2 -33.71 -0.34 7.99
C GLU A 2 -32.70 -0.28 6.80
N ARG A 3 -33.16 -0.11 5.55
CA ARG A 3 -32.24 -0.05 4.37
C ARG A 3 -31.50 1.28 4.23
N LEU A 4 -32.00 2.36 4.84
CA LEU A 4 -31.38 3.69 4.76
C LEU A 4 -30.22 3.81 5.75
N GLU A 5 -30.35 3.19 6.94
CA GLU A 5 -29.29 3.16 7.97
C GLU A 5 -28.09 2.30 7.55
N MET A 6 -28.31 1.21 6.82
CA MET A 6 -27.21 0.35 6.34
C MET A 6 -26.35 1.03 5.24
N ALA A 7 -26.94 1.92 4.45
CA ALA A 7 -26.20 2.71 3.45
C ALA A 7 -25.32 3.79 4.09
N VAL A 8 -25.68 4.27 5.28
CA VAL A 8 -24.86 5.21 6.08
C VAL A 8 -23.68 4.49 6.74
N ALA A 9 -23.86 3.21 7.11
CA ALA A 9 -22.81 2.40 7.76
C ALA A 9 -21.70 1.91 6.81
N ASN A 10 -21.99 1.80 5.50
CA ASN A 10 -21.01 1.46 4.48
C ASN A 10 -21.20 2.35 3.26
N PRO A 11 -20.70 3.60 3.29
CA PRO A 11 -20.75 4.46 2.13
C PRO A 11 -20.12 3.70 0.96
N GLY A 12 -20.83 3.69 -0.17
CA GLY A 12 -20.35 3.11 -1.41
C GLY A 12 -19.06 3.78 -1.89
N PRO A 13 -18.64 3.50 -3.14
CA PRO A 13 -17.45 4.13 -3.68
C PRO A 13 -17.49 5.66 -3.60
N SER A 14 -16.35 6.28 -3.28
CA SER A 14 -16.25 7.73 -3.15
C SER A 14 -14.92 8.26 -3.71
N PRO A 15 -14.88 9.52 -4.22
CA PRO A 15 -13.65 10.16 -4.65
C PRO A 15 -12.61 10.25 -3.54
N GLU A 16 -13.03 10.49 -2.30
CA GLU A 16 -12.13 10.59 -1.14
C GLU A 16 -11.48 9.24 -0.84
N ALA A 17 -12.24 8.14 -0.90
CA ALA A 17 -11.70 6.79 -0.76
C ALA A 17 -10.73 6.46 -1.90
N GLN A 18 -11.04 6.86 -3.12
CA GLN A 18 -10.15 6.70 -4.27
C GLN A 18 -8.82 7.43 -4.08
N VAL A 19 -8.86 8.70 -3.67
CA VAL A 19 -7.65 9.50 -3.39
C VAL A 19 -6.84 8.90 -2.24
N ALA A 20 -7.49 8.50 -1.15
CA ALA A 20 -6.81 7.87 -0.01
C ALA A 20 -6.12 6.56 -0.42
N ALA A 21 -6.78 5.71 -1.20
CA ALA A 21 -6.19 4.48 -1.69
C ALA A 21 -5.03 4.73 -2.66
N SER A 22 -5.16 5.69 -3.58
CA SER A 22 -4.11 6.08 -4.52
C SER A 22 -2.85 6.57 -3.77
N ASN A 23 -3.04 7.44 -2.77
CA ASN A 23 -1.95 7.93 -1.93
C ASN A 23 -1.28 6.80 -1.13
N ALA A 24 -2.07 5.86 -0.60
CA ALA A 24 -1.55 4.70 0.12
C ALA A 24 -0.65 3.82 -0.78
N VAL A 25 -1.06 3.58 -2.03
CA VAL A 25 -0.23 2.84 -3.00
C VAL A 25 1.10 3.56 -3.25
N SER A 26 1.06 4.88 -3.48
CA SER A 26 2.27 5.68 -3.70
C SER A 26 3.20 5.68 -2.48
N ALA A 27 2.65 5.81 -1.27
CA ALA A 27 3.42 5.78 -0.03
C ALA A 27 4.08 4.41 0.20
N ALA A 28 3.36 3.31 -0.06
CA ALA A 28 3.92 1.96 0.08
C ALA A 28 5.09 1.70 -0.89
N ILE A 29 5.00 2.19 -2.14
CA ILE A 29 6.09 2.08 -3.12
C ILE A 29 7.31 2.86 -2.62
N ALA A 30 7.13 4.13 -2.24
CA ALA A 30 8.23 4.96 -1.75
C ALA A 30 8.91 4.36 -0.50
N ALA A 31 8.11 3.86 0.45
CA ALA A 31 8.64 3.20 1.65
C ALA A 31 9.38 1.90 1.32
N SER A 32 8.84 1.09 0.39
CA SER A 32 9.52 -0.12 -0.11
C SER A 32 10.87 0.22 -0.74
N ASP A 33 10.93 1.25 -1.59
CA ASP A 33 12.16 1.66 -2.26
C ASP A 33 13.22 2.12 -1.24
N ALA A 34 12.81 2.88 -0.22
CA ALA A 34 13.70 3.32 0.85
C ALA A 34 14.21 2.14 1.71
N LEU A 35 13.33 1.20 2.07
CA LEU A 35 13.71 -0.01 2.82
C LEU A 35 14.69 -0.89 2.03
N CYS A 36 14.41 -1.13 0.75
CA CYS A 36 15.28 -1.91 -0.13
C CYS A 36 16.63 -1.22 -0.35
N GLY A 37 16.62 0.11 -0.56
CA GLY A 37 17.82 0.92 -0.74
C GLY A 37 18.70 0.93 0.51
N HIS A 38 18.11 1.07 1.69
CA HIS A 38 18.84 0.99 2.95
C HIS A 38 19.43 -0.42 3.18
N ALA A 39 18.67 -1.47 2.90
CA ALA A 39 19.13 -2.85 3.12
C ALA A 39 20.22 -3.29 2.14
N SER A 40 20.20 -2.79 0.90
CA SER A 40 21.12 -3.22 -0.15
C SER A 40 22.34 -2.32 -0.29
N GLY A 41 22.33 -1.11 0.29
CA GLY A 41 23.37 -0.09 0.08
C GLY A 41 23.41 0.49 -1.34
N GLU A 42 22.59 -0.05 -2.24
CA GLU A 42 22.45 0.32 -3.65
C GLU A 42 21.00 0.69 -3.94
N ARG A 43 20.82 1.73 -4.76
CA ARG A 43 19.50 2.15 -5.23
C ARG A 43 19.06 1.20 -6.35
N SER A 44 18.10 0.33 -6.07
CA SER A 44 17.42 -0.43 -7.12
C SER A 44 16.79 0.53 -8.13
N ALA A 45 17.25 0.48 -9.38
CA ALA A 45 16.77 1.31 -10.50
C ALA A 45 15.73 0.58 -11.37
N ASP A 46 15.37 -0.64 -11.01
CA ASP A 46 14.49 -1.49 -11.80
C ASP A 46 13.00 -1.18 -11.51
N GLN A 47 12.22 -0.90 -12.55
CA GLN A 47 10.80 -0.56 -12.45
C GLN A 47 9.89 -1.79 -12.35
N ASP A 48 10.44 -3.01 -12.32
CA ASP A 48 9.64 -4.22 -12.21
C ASP A 48 9.08 -4.41 -10.79
N HIS A 49 7.75 -4.32 -10.70
CA HIS A 49 6.98 -4.52 -9.47
C HIS A 49 7.24 -5.87 -8.79
N LYS A 50 7.53 -6.94 -9.53
CA LYS A 50 7.88 -8.26 -8.96
C LYS A 50 9.29 -8.27 -8.37
N THR A 51 10.22 -7.53 -8.99
CA THR A 51 11.56 -7.33 -8.45
C THR A 51 11.50 -6.60 -7.12
N ALA A 52 10.71 -5.52 -7.01
CA ALA A 52 10.51 -4.79 -5.75
C ALA A 52 9.97 -5.69 -4.61
N ILE A 53 8.96 -6.53 -4.89
CA ILE A 53 8.40 -7.47 -3.91
C ILE A 53 9.47 -8.47 -3.44
N THR A 54 10.25 -9.02 -4.38
CA THR A 54 11.28 -10.02 -4.09
C THR A 54 12.41 -9.43 -3.25
N MET A 55 12.86 -8.22 -3.60
CA MET A 55 13.88 -7.49 -2.83
C MET A 55 13.37 -7.15 -1.42
N LEU A 56 12.15 -6.63 -1.32
CA LEU A 56 11.55 -6.30 -0.02
C LEU A 56 11.40 -7.55 0.87
N ALA A 57 11.12 -8.72 0.29
CA ALA A 57 11.02 -9.98 1.03
C ALA A 57 12.35 -10.38 1.72
N MET A 58 13.48 -9.90 1.21
CA MET A 58 14.80 -10.17 1.76
C MET A 58 15.18 -9.23 2.91
N VAL A 59 14.53 -8.07 3.02
CA VAL A 59 14.77 -7.10 4.10
C VAL A 59 14.46 -7.72 5.46
N ARG A 60 15.35 -7.54 6.43
CA ARG A 60 15.17 -8.03 7.80
C ARG A 60 14.66 -6.90 8.72
N PRO A 61 13.93 -7.24 9.80
CA PRO A 61 13.48 -8.57 10.20
C PRO A 61 12.18 -9.04 9.53
N ASP A 62 11.39 -8.13 8.97
CA ASP A 62 9.96 -8.31 8.64
C ASP A 62 9.62 -8.26 7.14
N GLY A 63 10.63 -8.24 6.26
CA GLY A 63 10.45 -8.08 4.82
C GLY A 63 9.48 -9.06 4.17
N SER A 64 9.42 -10.31 4.62
CA SER A 64 8.46 -11.31 4.11
C SER A 64 6.99 -10.92 4.37
N VAL A 65 6.72 -10.20 5.46
CA VAL A 65 5.37 -9.72 5.78
C VAL A 65 5.06 -8.45 4.98
N LEU A 66 6.02 -7.52 4.91
CA LEU A 66 5.89 -6.27 4.18
C LEU A 66 5.71 -6.51 2.67
N SER A 67 6.44 -7.46 2.10
CA SER A 67 6.34 -7.80 0.67
C SER A 67 4.95 -8.32 0.28
N LYS A 68 4.28 -9.08 1.15
CA LYS A 68 2.90 -9.54 0.92
C LYS A 68 1.89 -8.40 0.96
N ARG A 69 2.12 -7.39 1.80
CA ARG A 69 1.28 -6.19 1.86
C ARG A 69 1.47 -5.34 0.61
N LEU A 70 2.72 -5.13 0.20
CA LEU A 70 3.05 -4.45 -1.04
C LEU A 70 2.46 -5.18 -2.26
N ALA A 71 2.58 -6.50 -2.33
CA ALA A 71 2.03 -7.29 -3.43
C ALA A 71 0.51 -7.11 -3.59
N ARG A 72 -0.24 -7.05 -2.48
CA ARG A 72 -1.68 -6.76 -2.50
C ARG A 72 -1.97 -5.37 -3.07
N LEU A 73 -1.25 -4.35 -2.60
CA LEU A 73 -1.40 -2.98 -3.10
C LEU A 73 -1.06 -2.86 -4.59
N LEU A 74 -0.01 -3.55 -5.06
CA LEU A 74 0.41 -3.52 -6.46
C LEU A 74 -0.53 -4.28 -7.39
N ASN A 75 -1.12 -5.39 -6.91
CA ASN A 75 -2.16 -6.10 -7.65
C ASN A 75 -3.39 -5.22 -7.88
N ASP A 76 -3.74 -4.40 -6.90
CA ASP A 76 -4.92 -3.54 -6.95
C ASP A 76 -4.62 -2.14 -7.51
N LYS A 77 -3.34 -1.80 -7.77
CA LYS A 77 -2.87 -0.45 -8.13
C LYS A 77 -3.66 0.21 -9.25
N SER A 78 -3.89 -0.50 -10.37
CA SER A 78 -4.63 0.06 -11.50
C SER A 78 -6.07 0.43 -11.12
N LEU A 79 -6.72 -0.38 -10.29
CA LEU A 79 -8.06 -0.12 -9.78
C LEU A 79 -8.06 1.03 -8.76
N LEU A 80 -7.05 1.09 -7.89
CA LEU A 80 -6.95 2.09 -6.83
C LEU A 80 -6.43 3.45 -7.31
N GLN A 81 -5.74 3.52 -8.45
CA GLN A 81 -5.24 4.78 -9.02
C GLN A 81 -6.12 5.30 -10.17
N TYR A 82 -6.71 4.41 -10.96
CA TYR A 82 -7.44 4.78 -12.19
C TYR A 82 -8.88 4.23 -12.25
N GLY A 83 -9.31 3.45 -11.25
CA GLY A 83 -10.69 3.01 -11.14
C GLY A 83 -11.61 4.11 -10.61
N ALA A 84 -12.92 3.92 -10.78
CA ALA A 84 -13.97 4.82 -10.28
C ALA A 84 -14.79 4.21 -9.11
N PHE A 85 -14.34 3.08 -8.55
CA PHE A 85 -15.14 2.23 -7.64
C PHE A 85 -14.41 1.87 -6.32
N CYS A 86 -13.58 2.77 -5.77
CA CYS A 86 -12.96 2.53 -4.47
C CYS A 86 -13.91 2.85 -3.30
N THR A 87 -14.20 1.86 -2.46
CA THR A 87 -14.98 2.04 -1.21
C THR A 87 -14.10 2.48 -0.05
N HIS A 88 -14.71 3.07 0.98
CA HIS A 88 -14.00 3.41 2.23
C HIS A 88 -13.33 2.21 2.89
N GLY A 89 -13.95 1.02 2.84
CA GLY A 89 -13.35 -0.21 3.37
C GLY A 89 -12.09 -0.62 2.60
N THR A 90 -12.12 -0.53 1.27
CA THR A 90 -10.96 -0.77 0.41
C THR A 90 -9.84 0.23 0.69
N ALA A 91 -10.17 1.52 0.77
CA ALA A 91 -9.21 2.58 1.08
C ALA A 91 -8.57 2.38 2.46
N ALA A 92 -9.38 2.08 3.49
CA ALA A 92 -8.86 1.83 4.83
C ALA A 92 -7.92 0.61 4.87
N ARG A 93 -8.21 -0.44 4.09
CA ARG A 93 -7.31 -1.59 3.96
C ARG A 93 -6.00 -1.19 3.28
N ALA A 94 -6.07 -0.42 2.19
CA ALA A 94 -4.89 0.07 1.49
C ALA A 94 -4.02 0.94 2.41
N CYS A 95 -4.62 1.87 3.15
CA CYS A 95 -3.91 2.70 4.13
C CYS A 95 -3.25 1.84 5.23
N LYS A 96 -3.94 0.83 5.77
CA LYS A 96 -3.35 -0.09 6.78
C LYS A 96 -2.18 -0.90 6.23
N ASP A 97 -2.18 -1.21 4.95
CA ASP A 97 -1.08 -1.92 4.31
C ASP A 97 0.10 -1.01 4.05
N ALA A 98 -0.14 0.21 3.57
CA ALA A 98 0.89 1.22 3.39
C ALA A 98 1.52 1.66 4.72
N GLN A 99 0.71 1.89 5.74
CA GLN A 99 1.17 2.30 7.07
C GLN A 99 2.18 1.30 7.64
N ALA A 100 1.96 -0.01 7.47
CA ALA A 100 2.91 -1.00 7.96
C ALA A 100 4.32 -0.88 7.32
N LEU A 101 4.41 -0.43 6.06
CA LEU A 101 5.69 -0.18 5.40
C LEU A 101 6.33 1.14 5.88
N VAL A 102 5.51 2.17 6.10
CA VAL A 102 5.96 3.46 6.63
C VAL A 102 6.47 3.32 8.06
N ASP A 103 5.72 2.65 8.94
CA ASP A 103 6.13 2.37 10.31
C ASP A 103 7.44 1.56 10.35
N ALA A 104 7.57 0.60 9.44
CA ALA A 104 8.79 -0.18 9.28
C ALA A 104 9.97 0.71 8.85
N LEU A 105 9.77 1.67 7.96
CA LEU A 105 10.77 2.65 7.58
C LEU A 105 11.17 3.54 8.77
N ASP A 106 10.18 4.14 9.45
CA ASP A 106 10.40 5.04 10.59
C ASP A 106 11.14 4.35 11.75
N SER A 107 10.78 3.10 12.05
CA SER A 107 11.44 2.30 13.10
C SER A 107 12.94 2.05 12.85
N ARG A 108 13.40 2.22 11.61
CA ARG A 108 14.81 2.08 11.21
C ARG A 108 15.57 3.40 11.23
N SER A 109 14.92 4.51 11.65
CA SER A 109 15.51 5.86 11.73
C SER A 109 16.13 6.33 10.40
N LEU A 110 15.40 6.12 9.30
CA LEU A 110 15.77 6.60 7.96
C LEU A 110 15.18 7.98 7.67
#